data_AF-A0A838BVA5-F1
#
_entry.id   AF-A0A838BVA5-F1
#
_cell.length_a   1.000
_cell.length_b   1.000
_cell.length_c   1.000
_cell.angle_alpha   90.00
_cell.angle_beta   90.00
_cell.angle_gamma   90.00
#
_symmetry.space_group_name_H-M   'P 1'
#
loop_
_entity.id
_entity.type
_entity.pdbx_description
1 polymer ?
#
loop_
_entity_poly.entity_id
_entity_poly.type
_entity_poly.pdbx_seq_one_letter_code
_entity_poly.pdbx_strand_id
1 'polypeptide(L)'
;MSDLREKIAGELQGYFDMETPRELIDALVAIALQERHQSGREGFDEPMLVAENADGDVMAMMRVNGDNCQSIAETLLEWHETDPNRKLRICTTVPLPPSPIPVSNGEEKERGTSIYIASKTAHAPRWREARANGAPIISTWIDEAGVGETKCFADLWCRCASEAAEADVLIVYREPGEILKGAFVEVGCALNAGKPVYAVGCDDLSFTHHRLVTKFATIREAMTAAMSSPTKESGNV
;
A
#
# COMPACT_ATOMS: atom_id res chain seq x y z
N MET A 1 -6.20 -7.57 16.75
CA MET A 1 -5.47 -8.64 16.03
C MET A 1 -5.35 -9.93 16.85
N SER A 2 -5.19 -9.88 18.19
CA SER A 2 -5.25 -11.09 19.04
C SER A 2 -6.62 -11.77 18.98
N ASP A 3 -7.69 -10.98 19.01
CA ASP A 3 -9.07 -11.45 19.04
C ASP A 3 -9.48 -12.26 17.79
N LEU A 4 -9.07 -11.84 16.59
CA LEU A 4 -9.40 -12.53 15.34
C LEU A 4 -8.60 -13.83 15.18
N ARG A 5 -7.32 -13.85 15.59
CA ARG A 5 -6.52 -15.08 15.59
C ARG A 5 -7.04 -16.07 16.63
N GLU A 6 -7.46 -15.61 17.80
CA GLU A 6 -8.07 -16.46 18.84
C GLU A 6 -9.46 -16.96 18.43
N LYS A 7 -10.26 -16.15 17.73
CA LYS A 7 -11.57 -16.55 17.19
C LYS A 7 -11.43 -17.56 16.04
N ILE A 8 -10.51 -17.33 15.10
CA ILE A 8 -10.19 -18.29 14.03
C ILE A 8 -9.57 -19.55 14.62
N ALA A 9 -8.64 -19.45 15.57
CA ALA A 9 -8.04 -20.62 16.21
C ALA A 9 -9.05 -21.42 17.05
N GLY A 10 -9.99 -20.73 17.71
CA GLY A 10 -11.05 -21.34 18.52
C GLY A 10 -12.15 -21.98 17.68
N GLU A 11 -12.56 -21.35 16.57
CA GLU A 11 -13.48 -21.96 15.60
C GLU A 11 -12.80 -23.13 14.89
N LEU A 12 -11.56 -22.96 14.42
CA LEU A 12 -10.75 -24.04 13.82
C LEU A 12 -10.37 -25.15 14.81
N GLN A 13 -10.44 -24.91 16.13
CA GLN A 13 -10.15 -25.93 17.14
C GLN A 13 -11.13 -27.11 17.08
N GLY A 14 -12.34 -26.89 16.54
CA GLY A 14 -13.31 -27.96 16.23
C GLY A 14 -13.14 -28.58 14.84
N TYR A 15 -12.25 -28.04 14.00
CA TYR A 15 -12.02 -28.45 12.61
C TYR A 15 -10.70 -29.25 12.41
N PHE A 16 -9.92 -29.50 13.47
CA PHE A 16 -8.66 -30.28 13.39
C PHE A 16 -8.85 -31.78 13.09
N ASP A 17 -10.08 -32.30 13.11
CA ASP A 17 -10.43 -33.68 12.73
C ASP A 17 -10.91 -33.82 11.27
N MET A 18 -10.77 -32.78 10.43
CA MET A 18 -11.13 -32.89 9.01
C MET A 18 -10.13 -33.76 8.26
N GLU A 19 -10.57 -34.94 7.83
CA GLU A 19 -9.74 -35.94 7.17
C GLU A 19 -9.41 -35.56 5.71
N THR A 20 -10.10 -34.56 5.13
CA THR A 20 -9.92 -34.20 3.72
C THR A 20 -9.66 -32.71 3.47
N PRO A 21 -8.76 -32.37 2.52
CA PRO A 21 -8.52 -30.99 2.08
C PRO A 21 -9.78 -30.22 1.66
N ARG A 22 -10.81 -30.95 1.21
CA ARG A 22 -12.09 -30.37 0.76
C ARG A 22 -12.88 -29.77 1.90
N GLU A 23 -12.96 -30.44 3.04
CA GLU A 23 -13.69 -29.94 4.21
C GLU A 23 -13.03 -28.67 4.76
N LEU A 24 -11.69 -28.59 4.72
CA LEU A 24 -10.96 -27.38 5.07
C LEU A 24 -11.27 -26.23 4.11
N ILE A 25 -11.24 -26.48 2.81
CA ILE A 25 -11.51 -25.46 1.80
C ILE A 25 -12.96 -24.96 1.90
N ASP A 26 -13.92 -25.86 2.07
CA ASP A 26 -15.33 -25.52 2.26
C ASP A 26 -15.54 -24.70 3.55
N ALA A 27 -14.85 -25.05 4.64
CA ALA A 27 -14.89 -24.28 5.89
C ALA A 27 -14.30 -22.86 5.72
N LEU A 28 -13.18 -22.74 5.00
CA LEU A 28 -12.54 -21.44 4.75
C LEU A 28 -13.42 -20.53 3.87
N VAL A 29 -14.10 -21.11 2.88
CA VAL A 29 -15.08 -20.40 2.04
C VAL A 29 -16.30 -19.99 2.88
N ALA A 30 -16.80 -20.87 3.75
CA ALA A 30 -17.93 -20.55 4.63
C ALA A 30 -17.61 -19.41 5.61
N ILE A 31 -16.41 -19.40 6.21
CA ILE A 31 -15.93 -18.32 7.08
C ILE A 31 -15.88 -17.00 6.30
N ALA A 32 -15.31 -17.00 5.09
CA ALA A 32 -15.27 -15.81 4.25
C ALA A 32 -16.67 -15.26 3.94
N LEU A 33 -17.63 -16.14 3.61
CA LEU A 33 -19.02 -15.75 3.34
C LEU A 33 -19.75 -15.25 4.59
N GLN A 34 -19.50 -15.85 5.76
CA GLN A 34 -20.10 -15.42 7.04
C GLN A 34 -19.61 -14.03 7.44
N GLU A 35 -18.32 -13.73 7.30
CA GLU A 35 -17.75 -12.41 7.55
C GLU A 35 -18.40 -11.34 6.64
N ARG A 36 -18.65 -11.66 5.36
CA ARG A 36 -19.41 -10.78 4.45
C ARG A 36 -20.82 -10.49 4.95
N HIS A 37 -21.52 -11.51 5.46
CA HIS A 37 -22.89 -11.31 5.97
C HIS A 37 -22.92 -10.46 7.25
N GLN A 38 -21.94 -10.65 8.13
CA GLN A 38 -21.83 -9.89 9.38
C GLN A 38 -21.40 -8.44 9.16
N SER A 39 -20.63 -8.14 8.11
CA SER A 39 -20.14 -6.78 7.87
C SER A 39 -21.25 -5.80 7.45
N GLY A 40 -22.35 -6.28 6.84
CA GLY A 40 -23.51 -5.47 6.45
C GLY A 40 -23.20 -4.35 5.45
N ARG A 41 -22.04 -4.39 4.79
CA ARG A 41 -21.54 -3.34 3.88
C ARG A 41 -21.69 -3.77 2.43
N GLU A 42 -22.43 -2.98 1.66
CA GLU A 42 -22.52 -3.12 0.20
C GLU A 42 -21.42 -2.29 -0.47
N GLY A 43 -20.60 -2.94 -1.29
CA GLY A 43 -19.58 -2.32 -2.15
C GLY A 43 -18.17 -2.29 -1.53
N PHE A 44 -17.23 -2.94 -2.20
CA PHE A 44 -15.76 -2.97 -1.96
C PHE A 44 -15.19 -3.92 -0.89
N ASP A 45 -16.02 -4.55 -0.05
CA ASP A 45 -15.57 -5.43 1.06
C ASP A 45 -15.65 -6.94 0.72
N GLU A 46 -15.20 -7.36 -0.46
CA GLU A 46 -15.14 -8.80 -0.76
C GLU A 46 -13.95 -9.46 -0.05
N PRO A 47 -14.15 -10.53 0.73
CA PRO A 47 -13.06 -11.27 1.37
C PRO A 47 -12.12 -11.85 0.31
N MET A 48 -10.82 -11.85 0.63
CA MET A 48 -9.78 -12.31 -0.28
C MET A 48 -9.04 -13.52 0.30
N LEU A 49 -8.90 -14.55 -0.52
CA LEU A 49 -8.07 -15.71 -0.19
C LEU A 49 -6.69 -15.52 -0.78
N VAL A 50 -5.66 -15.79 0.02
CA VAL A 50 -4.25 -15.66 -0.38
C VAL A 50 -3.58 -17.01 -0.22
N ALA A 51 -3.08 -17.54 -1.32
CA ALA A 51 -2.32 -18.80 -1.31
C ALA A 51 -0.82 -18.47 -1.26
N GLU A 52 -0.10 -19.06 -0.29
CA GLU A 52 1.34 -18.87 -0.12
C GLU A 52 2.08 -20.20 -0.33
N ASN A 53 3.30 -20.14 -0.86
CA ASN A 53 4.20 -21.31 -0.87
C ASN A 53 4.82 -21.52 0.53
N ALA A 54 5.65 -22.57 0.68
CA ALA A 54 6.32 -22.87 1.94
C ALA A 54 7.27 -21.76 2.43
N ASP A 55 7.79 -20.95 1.50
CA ASP A 55 8.70 -19.83 1.75
C ASP A 55 7.97 -18.52 2.11
N GLY A 56 6.63 -18.50 2.00
CA GLY A 56 5.79 -17.33 2.29
C GLY A 56 5.55 -16.41 1.10
N ASP A 57 5.92 -16.82 -0.12
CA ASP A 57 5.62 -16.05 -1.32
C ASP A 57 4.16 -16.21 -1.72
N VAL A 58 3.52 -15.10 -2.08
CA VAL A 58 2.14 -15.08 -2.56
C VAL A 58 2.05 -15.66 -3.97
N MET A 59 1.33 -16.78 -4.11
CA MET A 59 1.14 -17.51 -5.36
C MET A 59 -0.16 -17.12 -6.07
N ALA A 60 -1.22 -16.83 -5.32
CA ALA A 60 -2.48 -16.28 -5.85
C ALA A 60 -3.22 -15.45 -4.82
N MET A 61 -4.04 -14.53 -5.35
CA MET A 61 -5.01 -13.74 -4.61
C MET A 61 -6.35 -13.86 -5.33
N MET A 62 -7.37 -14.38 -4.63
CA MET A 62 -8.70 -14.62 -5.19
C MET A 62 -9.75 -13.87 -4.38
N ARG A 63 -10.57 -13.06 -5.05
CA ARG A 63 -11.74 -12.44 -4.42
C ARG A 63 -12.84 -13.48 -4.30
N VAL A 64 -13.36 -13.69 -3.09
CA VAL A 64 -14.45 -14.61 -2.83
C VAL A 64 -15.76 -13.83 -2.83
N ASN A 65 -16.68 -14.23 -3.69
CA ASN A 65 -18.05 -13.78 -3.69
C ASN A 65 -19.01 -14.98 -3.79
N GLY A 66 -20.32 -14.69 -3.72
CA GLY A 66 -21.34 -15.74 -3.73
C GLY A 66 -21.41 -16.52 -5.04
N ASP A 67 -20.91 -15.93 -6.13
CA ASP A 67 -21.03 -16.48 -7.48
C ASP A 67 -19.82 -17.33 -7.89
N ASN A 68 -18.68 -17.20 -7.18
CA ASN A 68 -17.42 -17.87 -7.53
C ASN A 68 -16.88 -18.80 -6.44
N CYS A 69 -17.56 -18.94 -5.30
CA CYS A 69 -17.11 -19.71 -4.15
C CYS A 69 -16.76 -21.17 -4.51
N GLN A 70 -17.57 -21.82 -5.35
CA GLN A 70 -17.35 -23.19 -5.78
C GLN A 70 -16.13 -23.32 -6.71
N SER A 71 -15.97 -22.41 -7.67
CA SER A 71 -14.82 -22.40 -8.58
C SER A 71 -13.50 -22.15 -7.83
N ILE A 72 -13.54 -21.31 -6.79
CA ILE A 72 -12.38 -21.08 -5.91
C ILE A 72 -12.07 -22.34 -5.12
N ALA A 73 -13.07 -23.02 -4.56
CA ALA A 73 -12.86 -24.26 -3.83
C ALA A 73 -12.23 -25.35 -4.69
N GLU A 74 -12.71 -25.52 -5.92
CA GLU A 74 -12.17 -26.46 -6.91
C GLU A 74 -10.73 -26.11 -7.30
N THR A 75 -10.43 -24.82 -7.53
CA THR A 75 -9.05 -24.38 -7.85
C THR A 75 -8.08 -24.64 -6.70
N LEU A 76 -8.52 -24.40 -5.46
CA LEU A 76 -7.70 -24.63 -4.27
C LEU A 76 -7.46 -26.12 -4.02
N LEU A 77 -8.44 -26.97 -4.35
CA LEU A 77 -8.30 -28.42 -4.29
C LEU A 77 -7.26 -28.94 -5.28
N GLU A 78 -7.39 -28.55 -6.56
CA GLU A 78 -6.40 -28.90 -7.59
C GLU A 78 -4.99 -28.44 -7.19
N TRP A 79 -4.89 -27.24 -6.61
CA TRP A 79 -3.61 -26.71 -6.13
C TRP A 79 -3.01 -27.51 -4.99
N HIS A 80 -3.83 -27.93 -4.03
CA HIS A 80 -3.36 -28.76 -2.92
C HIS A 80 -2.93 -30.16 -3.38
N GLU A 81 -3.66 -30.76 -4.33
CA GLU A 81 -3.30 -32.06 -4.91
C GLU A 81 -1.94 -32.03 -5.61
N THR A 82 -1.59 -30.92 -6.27
CA THR A 82 -0.29 -30.78 -6.94
C THR A 82 0.88 -30.58 -5.98
N ASP A 83 0.64 -30.06 -4.77
CA ASP A 83 1.69 -29.83 -3.77
C ASP A 83 1.08 -29.73 -2.36
N PRO A 84 1.06 -30.83 -1.59
CA PRO A 84 0.42 -30.88 -0.29
C PRO A 84 1.14 -30.04 0.78
N ASN A 85 2.35 -29.54 0.52
CA ASN A 85 3.10 -28.71 1.46
C ASN A 85 2.74 -27.22 1.40
N ARG A 86 1.88 -26.81 0.46
CA ARG A 86 1.42 -25.42 0.34
C ARG A 86 0.55 -25.03 1.52
N LYS A 87 0.76 -23.83 2.04
CA LYS A 87 -0.02 -23.28 3.16
C LYS A 87 -1.06 -22.32 2.61
N LEU A 88 -2.33 -22.64 2.85
CA LEU A 88 -3.42 -21.73 2.52
C LEU A 88 -3.67 -20.78 3.70
N ARG A 89 -3.83 -19.48 3.43
CA ARG A 89 -4.21 -18.48 4.43
C ARG A 89 -5.38 -17.66 3.94
N ILE A 90 -6.35 -17.42 4.82
CA ILE A 90 -7.35 -16.37 4.58
C ILE A 90 -6.75 -15.06 5.03
N CYS A 91 -6.61 -14.12 4.11
CA CYS A 91 -6.29 -12.75 4.43
C CYS A 91 -7.54 -11.93 4.19
N THR A 92 -8.37 -11.77 5.23
CA THR A 92 -9.39 -10.73 5.20
C THR A 92 -8.65 -9.39 5.15
N THR A 93 -8.66 -8.73 3.99
CA THR A 93 -8.21 -7.34 3.93
C THR A 93 -9.18 -6.55 4.79
N VAL A 94 -8.75 -6.19 6.00
CA VAL A 94 -9.42 -5.10 6.72
C VAL A 94 -9.19 -3.89 5.83
N PRO A 95 -10.25 -3.26 5.27
CA PRO A 95 -10.04 -2.02 4.55
C PRO A 95 -9.24 -1.11 5.47
N LEU A 96 -8.18 -0.50 4.94
CA LEU A 96 -7.59 0.63 5.63
C LEU A 96 -8.76 1.55 5.96
N PRO A 97 -8.91 1.99 7.23
CA PRO A 97 -9.95 2.94 7.56
C PRO A 97 -9.87 4.04 6.50
N PRO A 98 -11.01 4.47 5.92
CA PRO A 98 -10.96 5.58 4.96
C PRO A 98 -10.10 6.65 5.60
N SER A 99 -9.04 7.07 4.90
CA SER A 99 -8.14 8.10 5.41
C SER A 99 -9.04 9.18 5.99
N PRO A 100 -8.89 9.53 7.28
CA PRO A 100 -9.79 10.47 7.91
C PRO A 100 -9.89 11.68 6.99
N ILE A 101 -11.08 11.91 6.45
CA ILE A 101 -11.36 13.13 5.70
C ILE A 101 -10.98 14.22 6.69
N PRO A 102 -9.98 15.07 6.38
CA PRO A 102 -9.49 16.02 7.35
C PRO A 102 -10.68 16.90 7.77
N VAL A 103 -11.14 16.69 9.00
CA VAL A 103 -12.23 17.46 9.60
C VAL A 103 -11.64 18.84 9.85
N SER A 104 -12.05 19.82 9.05
CA SER A 104 -11.56 21.20 9.11
C SER A 104 -12.11 21.92 10.35
N ASN A 105 -11.63 21.54 11.53
CA ASN A 105 -11.92 22.26 12.76
C ASN A 105 -10.91 23.42 12.92
N GLY A 106 -11.32 24.61 12.47
CA GLY A 106 -10.85 25.89 13.01
C GLY A 106 -9.43 26.32 12.62
N GLU A 107 -9.38 27.47 11.93
CA GLU A 107 -8.17 28.24 11.58
C GLU A 107 -7.20 27.50 10.64
N GLU A 108 -7.56 27.49 9.34
CA GLU A 108 -6.61 27.25 8.24
C GLU A 108 -5.52 28.34 8.28
N LYS A 109 -4.48 28.10 9.07
CA LYS A 109 -3.19 28.72 8.82
C LYS A 109 -2.75 28.28 7.43
N GLU A 110 -2.38 29.20 6.55
CA GLU A 110 -1.80 28.89 5.23
C GLU A 110 -0.67 27.86 5.44
N ARG A 111 -0.97 26.58 5.25
CA ARG A 111 0.02 25.52 5.32
C ARG A 111 0.72 25.57 3.97
N GLY A 112 1.99 25.96 3.96
CA GLY A 112 2.80 25.93 2.75
C GLY A 112 2.79 24.51 2.14
N THR A 113 2.92 24.43 0.82
CA THR A 113 2.90 23.17 0.06
C THR A 113 3.92 22.17 0.62
N SER A 114 3.47 20.95 0.91
CA SER A 114 4.32 19.85 1.39
C SER A 114 4.79 18.94 0.25
N ILE A 115 6.08 18.57 0.26
CA ILE A 115 6.71 17.77 -0.79
C ILE A 115 7.23 16.46 -0.19
N TYR A 116 6.79 15.32 -0.74
CA TYR A 116 7.45 14.03 -0.49
C TYR A 116 8.43 13.71 -1.62
N ILE A 117 9.70 13.43 -1.29
CA ILE A 117 10.71 12.95 -2.23
C ILE A 117 10.87 11.44 -2.11
N ALA A 118 10.62 10.74 -3.21
CA ALA A 118 10.85 9.31 -3.38
C ALA A 118 12.10 9.09 -4.24
N SER A 119 13.19 8.53 -3.70
CA SER A 119 14.44 8.29 -4.45
C SER A 119 15.29 7.17 -3.83
N LYS A 120 16.45 6.88 -4.44
CA LYS A 120 17.50 6.11 -3.75
C LYS A 120 18.01 6.81 -2.49
N THR A 121 18.42 6.02 -1.51
CA THR A 121 18.98 6.51 -0.23
C THR A 121 20.30 7.28 -0.40
N ALA A 122 21.05 6.99 -1.47
CA ALA A 122 22.26 7.72 -1.84
C ALA A 122 22.02 9.24 -2.02
N HIS A 123 20.79 9.65 -2.33
CA HIS A 123 20.43 11.07 -2.52
C HIS A 123 19.98 11.77 -1.23
N ALA A 124 19.90 11.06 -0.09
CA ALA A 124 19.46 11.66 1.18
C ALA A 124 20.21 12.96 1.55
N PRO A 125 21.55 13.08 1.39
CA PRO A 125 22.25 14.32 1.71
C PRO A 125 21.74 15.53 0.91
N ARG A 126 21.44 15.32 -0.38
CA ARG A 126 20.89 16.36 -1.26
C ARG A 126 19.53 16.86 -0.80
N TRP A 127 18.68 15.95 -0.34
CA TRP A 127 17.34 16.31 0.14
C TRP A 127 17.39 16.98 1.50
N ARG A 128 18.29 16.55 2.39
CA ARG A 128 18.56 17.25 3.65
C ARG A 128 19.06 18.67 3.40
N GLU A 129 19.96 18.88 2.45
CA GLU A 129 20.42 20.20 2.04
C GLU A 129 19.29 21.06 1.48
N ALA A 130 18.48 20.52 0.55
CA ALA A 130 17.33 21.25 0.01
C ALA A 130 16.33 21.64 1.11
N ARG A 131 16.03 20.73 2.05
CA ARG A 131 15.17 20.99 3.21
C ARG A 131 15.77 22.07 4.12
N ALA A 132 17.08 22.02 4.39
CA ALA A 132 17.77 23.05 5.16
C ALA A 132 17.74 24.43 4.48
N ASN A 133 17.66 24.46 3.15
CA ASN A 133 17.51 25.68 2.34
C ASN A 133 16.04 26.13 2.16
N GLY A 134 15.11 25.57 2.95
CA GLY A 134 13.72 26.02 3.00
C GLY A 134 12.78 25.27 2.06
N ALA A 135 13.23 24.24 1.34
CA ALA A 135 12.30 23.38 0.61
C ALA A 135 11.38 22.64 1.61
N PRO A 136 10.05 22.63 1.39
CA PRO A 136 9.10 22.03 2.33
C PRO A 136 9.02 20.49 2.18
N ILE A 137 10.18 19.83 2.29
CA ILE A 137 10.31 18.37 2.15
C ILE A 137 9.92 17.69 3.47
N ILE A 138 8.93 16.79 3.40
CA ILE A 138 8.42 16.05 4.57
C ILE A 138 8.98 14.63 4.71
N SER A 139 9.71 14.13 3.71
CA SER A 139 10.24 12.77 3.71
C SER A 139 11.18 12.49 4.87
N THR A 140 10.73 11.74 5.87
CA THR A 140 11.54 11.47 7.08
C THR A 140 12.64 10.45 6.83
N TRP A 141 12.51 9.59 5.81
CA TRP A 141 13.51 8.58 5.48
C TRP A 141 14.91 9.16 5.23
N ILE A 142 15.01 10.44 4.82
CA ILE A 142 16.29 11.09 4.51
C ILE A 142 17.18 11.28 5.74
N ASP A 143 16.60 11.16 6.94
CA ASP A 143 17.26 11.27 8.24
C ASP A 143 17.70 9.90 8.80
N GLU A 144 17.34 8.80 8.13
CA GLU A 144 17.65 7.41 8.53
C GLU A 144 18.24 6.59 7.37
N ALA A 145 18.84 7.26 6.38
CA ALA A 145 19.27 6.67 5.11
C ALA A 145 20.66 6.00 5.17
N GLY A 146 21.42 6.22 6.24
CA GLY A 146 22.74 5.63 6.46
C GLY A 146 22.69 4.18 6.92
N VAL A 147 23.82 3.49 6.80
CA VAL A 147 23.95 2.08 7.22
C VAL A 147 23.70 1.96 8.73
N GLY A 148 22.66 1.21 9.09
CA GLY A 148 22.28 0.98 10.49
C GLY A 148 21.51 2.12 11.16
N GLU A 149 21.15 3.18 10.43
CA GLU A 149 20.37 4.29 10.99
C GLU A 149 18.89 3.94 11.18
N THR A 150 18.32 3.15 10.26
CA THR A 150 16.94 2.65 10.37
C THR A 150 16.82 1.63 11.50
N LYS A 151 16.07 1.97 12.55
CA LYS A 151 15.85 1.08 13.72
C LYS A 151 14.78 0.03 13.49
N CYS A 152 13.75 0.36 12.71
CA CYS A 152 12.62 -0.53 12.43
C CYS A 152 12.14 -0.30 11.00
N PHE A 153 12.41 -1.26 10.11
CA PHE A 153 11.98 -1.15 8.71
C PHE A 153 10.45 -1.14 8.59
N ALA A 154 9.72 -1.92 9.38
CA ALA A 154 8.25 -1.93 9.31
C ALA A 154 7.65 -0.55 9.60
N ASP A 155 8.16 0.12 10.63
CA ASP A 155 7.76 1.50 10.97
C ASP A 155 8.13 2.48 9.85
N LEU A 156 9.37 2.42 9.35
CA LEU A 156 9.82 3.27 8.25
C LEU A 156 8.90 3.15 7.02
N TRP A 157 8.56 1.92 6.61
CA TRP A 157 7.68 1.67 5.47
C TRP A 157 6.28 2.25 5.68
N CYS A 158 5.68 2.08 6.87
CA CYS A 158 4.37 2.65 7.18
C CYS A 158 4.39 4.19 7.15
N ARG A 159 5.43 4.81 7.70
CA ARG A 159 5.59 6.28 7.69
C ARG A 159 5.79 6.81 6.28
N CYS A 160 6.72 6.24 5.50
CA CYS A 160 6.94 6.60 4.10
C CYS A 160 5.66 6.55 3.26
N ALA A 161 4.88 5.46 3.40
CA ALA A 161 3.61 5.32 2.70
C ALA A 161 2.58 6.39 3.10
N SER A 162 2.51 6.71 4.40
CA SER A 162 1.60 7.74 4.93
C SER A 162 2.01 9.14 4.47
N GLU A 163 3.29 9.49 4.61
CA GLU A 163 3.83 10.78 4.16
C GLU A 163 3.65 10.98 2.64
N ALA A 164 3.89 9.94 1.85
CA ALA A 164 3.66 9.98 0.40
C ALA A 164 2.18 10.20 0.04
N ALA A 165 1.26 9.56 0.77
CA ALA A 165 -0.17 9.72 0.57
C ALA A 165 -0.70 11.08 1.06
N GLU A 166 -0.08 11.67 2.09
CA GLU A 166 -0.53 12.92 2.71
C GLU A 166 0.03 14.17 2.04
N ALA A 167 1.23 14.10 1.45
CA ALA A 167 1.89 15.22 0.78
C ALA A 167 0.99 15.92 -0.26
N ASP A 168 1.22 17.22 -0.48
CA ASP A 168 0.54 17.95 -1.55
C ASP A 168 1.05 17.53 -2.93
N VAL A 169 2.32 17.14 -3.01
CA VAL A 169 2.96 16.60 -4.20
C VAL A 169 4.05 15.59 -3.84
N LEU A 170 4.12 14.50 -4.60
CA LEU A 170 5.24 13.58 -4.55
C LEU A 170 6.17 13.84 -5.74
N ILE A 171 7.48 13.90 -5.50
CA ILE A 171 8.50 13.88 -6.54
C ILE A 171 9.22 12.54 -6.50
N VAL A 172 9.23 11.82 -7.61
CA VAL A 172 10.03 10.61 -7.78
C VAL A 172 11.27 10.93 -8.62
N TYR A 173 12.45 10.68 -8.06
CA TYR A 173 13.74 10.97 -8.69
C TYR A 173 14.53 9.68 -8.92
N ARG A 174 14.96 9.48 -10.17
CA ARG A 174 15.77 8.34 -10.61
C ARG A 174 16.95 8.81 -11.45
N GLU A 175 18.14 8.32 -11.13
CA GLU A 175 19.31 8.40 -12.00
C GLU A 175 19.43 7.15 -12.89
N PRO A 176 20.11 7.24 -14.06
CA PRO A 176 20.34 6.08 -14.92
C PRO A 176 20.97 4.90 -14.16
N GLY A 177 20.37 3.71 -14.31
CA GLY A 177 20.83 2.49 -13.64
C GLY A 177 20.27 2.27 -12.23
N GLU A 178 19.53 3.23 -11.65
CA GLU A 178 18.91 3.05 -10.34
C GLU A 178 17.65 2.17 -10.39
N ILE A 179 17.50 1.34 -9.35
CA ILE A 179 16.32 0.51 -9.11
C ILE A 179 15.52 1.06 -7.91
N LEU A 180 14.33 1.58 -8.16
CA LEU A 180 13.49 2.28 -7.19
C LEU A 180 12.43 1.39 -6.52
N LYS A 181 12.86 0.34 -5.79
CA LYS A 181 11.94 -0.62 -5.17
C LYS A 181 10.89 0.04 -4.25
N GLY A 182 11.32 0.72 -3.18
CA GLY A 182 10.42 1.41 -2.24
C GLY A 182 9.72 2.62 -2.86
N ALA A 183 10.45 3.37 -3.69
CA ALA A 183 9.92 4.58 -4.33
C ALA A 183 8.66 4.32 -5.17
N PHE A 184 8.54 3.17 -5.84
CA PHE A 184 7.31 2.86 -6.59
C PHE A 184 6.12 2.51 -5.70
N VAL A 185 6.35 1.99 -4.50
CA VAL A 185 5.27 1.78 -3.51
C VAL A 185 4.75 3.14 -3.04
N GLU A 186 5.66 4.08 -2.75
CA GLU A 186 5.32 5.45 -2.37
C GLU A 186 4.58 6.20 -3.48
N VAL A 187 5.01 6.05 -4.74
CA VAL A 187 4.28 6.56 -5.92
C VAL A 187 2.86 6.00 -5.95
N GLY A 188 2.70 4.69 -5.73
CA GLY A 188 1.38 4.05 -5.66
C GLY A 188 0.49 4.66 -4.58
N CYS A 189 1.03 4.88 -3.38
CA CYS A 189 0.33 5.53 -2.27
C CYS A 189 -0.14 6.95 -2.63
N ALA A 190 0.74 7.77 -3.20
CA ALA A 190 0.41 9.13 -3.63
C ALA A 190 -0.68 9.14 -4.72
N LEU A 191 -0.55 8.30 -5.74
CA LEU A 191 -1.52 8.20 -6.83
C LEU A 191 -2.89 7.74 -6.33
N ASN A 192 -2.93 6.76 -5.43
CA ASN A 192 -4.18 6.28 -4.82
C ASN A 192 -4.85 7.37 -3.96
N ALA A 193 -4.06 8.21 -3.29
CA ALA A 193 -4.54 9.37 -2.53
C ALA A 193 -4.90 10.59 -3.42
N GLY A 194 -4.83 10.45 -4.75
CA GLY A 194 -5.15 11.53 -5.68
C GLY A 194 -4.16 12.69 -5.66
N LYS A 195 -2.91 12.42 -5.26
CA LYS A 195 -1.83 13.41 -5.23
C LYS A 195 -1.08 13.46 -6.57
N PRO A 196 -0.70 14.66 -7.05
CA PRO A 196 0.16 14.78 -8.21
C PRO A 196 1.53 14.14 -7.95
N VAL A 197 2.08 13.50 -8.98
CA VAL A 197 3.41 12.89 -8.95
C VAL A 197 4.29 13.52 -10.02
N TYR A 198 5.42 14.08 -9.63
CA TYR A 198 6.39 14.67 -10.54
C TYR A 198 7.55 13.72 -10.74
N ALA A 199 7.68 13.21 -11.96
CA ALA A 199 8.64 12.17 -12.29
C ALA A 199 9.87 12.73 -13.00
N VAL A 200 11.06 12.42 -12.48
CA VAL A 200 12.35 12.82 -13.04
C VAL A 200 13.19 11.56 -13.32
N GLY A 201 13.63 11.39 -14.57
CA GLY A 201 14.44 10.22 -14.97
C GLY A 201 13.66 8.89 -15.02
N CYS A 202 12.34 8.97 -15.22
CA CYS A 202 11.43 7.80 -15.22
C CYS A 202 10.71 7.58 -16.57
N ASP A 203 11.18 8.20 -17.66
CA ASP A 203 10.49 8.21 -18.96
C ASP A 203 10.22 6.84 -19.58
N ASP A 204 11.03 5.84 -19.22
CA ASP A 204 10.94 4.45 -19.66
C ASP A 204 9.96 3.60 -18.83
N LEU A 205 9.32 4.17 -17.81
CA LEU A 205 8.50 3.43 -16.86
C LEU A 205 7.00 3.67 -17.10
N SER A 206 6.22 2.60 -17.11
CA SER A 206 4.80 2.63 -17.51
C SER A 206 3.90 3.44 -16.58
N PHE A 207 4.22 3.57 -15.29
CA PHE A 207 3.43 4.38 -14.35
C PHE A 207 3.35 5.85 -14.77
N THR A 208 4.30 6.33 -15.58
CA THR A 208 4.31 7.71 -16.07
C THR A 208 3.17 8.06 -17.03
N HIS A 209 2.41 7.07 -17.50
CA HIS A 209 1.19 7.28 -18.27
C HIS A 209 -0.05 7.59 -17.40
N HIS A 210 0.07 7.52 -16.07
CA HIS A 210 -1.03 7.85 -15.18
C HIS A 210 -1.36 9.36 -15.23
N ARG A 211 -2.66 9.72 -15.24
CA ARG A 211 -3.14 11.10 -15.45
C ARG A 211 -2.64 12.14 -14.43
N LEU A 212 -2.21 11.69 -13.25
CA LEU A 212 -1.67 12.54 -12.19
C LEU A 212 -0.14 12.63 -12.22
N VAL A 213 0.52 11.98 -13.18
CA VAL A 213 1.97 12.03 -13.32
C VAL A 213 2.35 13.09 -14.34
N THR A 214 3.23 14.01 -13.93
CA THR A 214 3.87 15.00 -14.80
C THR A 214 5.36 14.70 -14.88
N LYS A 215 5.90 14.59 -16.08
CA LYS A 215 7.33 14.34 -16.30
C LYS A 215 8.10 15.66 -16.36
N PHE A 216 9.25 15.70 -15.70
CA PHE A 216 10.17 16.84 -15.73
C PHE A 216 11.54 16.38 -16.20
N ALA A 217 12.20 17.21 -17.01
CA ALA A 217 13.53 16.89 -17.52
C ALA A 217 14.58 16.98 -16.39
N THR A 218 14.36 17.87 -15.43
CA THR A 218 15.28 18.05 -14.30
C THR A 218 14.55 18.14 -12.96
N ILE A 219 15.25 17.75 -11.90
CA ILE A 219 14.78 17.92 -10.52
C ILE A 219 14.54 19.38 -10.14
N ARG A 220 15.28 20.33 -10.73
CA ARG A 220 15.08 21.75 -10.49
C ARG A 220 13.70 22.20 -10.97
N GLU A 221 13.29 21.78 -12.16
CA GLU A 221 11.97 22.08 -12.70
C GLU A 221 10.87 21.45 -11.84
N ALA A 222 11.03 20.17 -11.47
CA ALA A 222 10.08 19.48 -10.61
C ALA A 222 9.89 20.17 -9.24
N MET A 223 11.00 20.55 -8.58
CA MET A 223 10.96 21.29 -7.31
C MET A 223 10.29 22.67 -7.47
N THR A 224 10.57 23.37 -8.57
CA THR A 224 9.98 24.70 -8.83
C THR A 224 8.48 24.61 -9.04
N ALA A 225 8.03 23.63 -9.82
CA ALA A 225 6.60 23.36 -10.02
C ALA A 225 5.92 22.94 -8.70
N ALA A 226 6.59 22.13 -7.88
CA ALA A 226 6.06 21.65 -6.61
C ALA A 226 5.83 22.81 -5.64
N MET A 227 6.80 23.72 -5.51
CA MET A 227 6.68 24.90 -4.65
C MET A 227 5.70 25.96 -5.18
N SER A 228 5.40 25.94 -6.48
CA SER A 228 4.45 26.88 -7.11
C SER A 228 3.04 26.31 -7.22
N SER A 229 2.84 25.04 -6.86
CA SER A 229 1.54 24.39 -6.96
C SER A 229 0.60 25.04 -5.94
N PRO A 230 -0.56 25.57 -6.37
CA PRO A 230 -1.53 26.11 -5.45
C PRO A 230 -1.94 24.99 -4.49
N THR A 231 -1.78 25.23 -3.20
CA THR A 231 -2.45 24.43 -2.18
C THR A 231 -3.91 24.38 -2.55
N LYS A 232 -4.47 23.17 -2.69
CA LYS A 232 -5.90 23.02 -3.02
C LYS A 232 -6.68 23.84 -2.01
N GLU A 233 -7.25 24.96 -2.45
CA GLU A 233 -8.31 25.63 -1.69
C GLU A 233 -9.39 24.58 -1.46
N SER A 234 -9.71 24.37 -0.19
CA SER A 234 -10.71 23.42 0.30
C SER A 234 -12.02 23.65 -0.44
N GLY A 235 -12.21 22.94 -1.55
CA GLY A 235 -13.39 23.09 -2.39
C GLY A 235 -14.62 22.69 -1.61
N ASN A 236 -15.47 23.66 -1.31
CA ASN A 236 -16.86 23.45 -0.89
C ASN A 236 -17.54 22.57 -1.94
N VAL A 237 -17.72 21.28 -1.63
CA VAL A 237 -18.63 20.35 -2.34
C VAL A 237 -19.52 19.71 -1.30
#